data_AF-A0AA95FDZ5-F1
#
_entry.id   AF-A0AA95FDZ5-F1
#
_cell.length_a   1.000
_cell.length_b   1.000
_cell.length_c   1.000
_cell.angle_alpha   90.00
_cell.angle_beta   90.00
_cell.angle_gamma   90.00
#
_symmetry.space_group_name_H-M   'P 1'
#
loop_
_entity.id
_entity.type
_entity.pdbx_description
1 polymer ?
#
loop_
_entity_poly.entity_id
_entity_poly.type
_entity_poly.pdbx_seq_one_letter_code
_entity_poly.pdbx_strand_id
1 'polypeptide(L)'
;MRADQHLAAGGGPAGVATGGATVPGRIDVKERVYRTVTEQASATLIGVPRGDVKVDVAEHPGGIAVRIASPLPIPDLDDTAAIAQIMPVLDQARQLQEQLQQRLTTLLGRDVTRINLTITGATTPVRRRVQ
;
A
#
# COMPACT_ATOMS: atom_id res chain seq x y z
N MET A 1 47.36 6.50 -22.32
CA MET A 1 45.90 6.80 -22.34
C MET A 1 45.40 6.64 -20.92
N ARG A 2 45.16 7.75 -20.20
CA ARG A 2 43.82 8.25 -19.79
C ARG A 2 42.96 7.18 -19.11
N ALA A 3 42.88 7.17 -17.78
CA ALA A 3 41.92 7.91 -16.90
C ALA A 3 40.64 7.05 -16.70
N ASP A 4 39.94 6.91 -15.56
CA ASP A 4 39.83 7.58 -14.25
C ASP A 4 39.23 6.51 -13.29
N GLN A 5 39.70 6.33 -12.05
CA GLN A 5 39.22 6.95 -10.81
C GLN A 5 37.72 6.78 -10.48
N HIS A 6 37.43 6.04 -9.40
CA HIS A 6 36.57 6.36 -8.23
C HIS A 6 36.33 5.05 -7.44
N LEU A 7 36.99 4.73 -6.31
CA LEU A 7 36.84 5.29 -4.94
C LEU A 7 35.35 5.58 -4.61
N ALA A 8 34.71 5.03 -3.59
CA ALA A 8 35.22 4.43 -2.37
C ALA A 8 34.15 3.56 -1.68
N ALA A 9 34.64 2.69 -0.80
CA ALA A 9 33.87 1.95 0.19
C ALA A 9 33.04 2.88 1.10
N GLY A 10 31.85 2.40 1.46
CA GLY A 10 30.96 3.04 2.43
C GLY A 10 30.19 2.00 3.23
N GLY A 11 30.90 1.02 3.79
CA GLY A 11 30.38 0.17 4.86
C GLY A 11 30.54 0.91 6.18
N GLY A 12 29.43 1.42 6.72
CA GLY A 12 29.33 2.03 8.05
C GLY A 12 28.10 1.49 8.79
N PRO A 13 28.17 1.29 10.11
CA PRO A 13 27.40 0.28 10.81
C PRO A 13 26.03 0.77 11.30
N ALA A 14 25.12 -0.20 11.48
CA ALA A 14 24.00 -0.19 12.42
C ALA A 14 23.25 1.15 12.56
N GLY A 15 22.30 1.37 11.65
CA GLY A 15 21.16 2.23 11.94
C GLY A 15 20.37 1.61 13.08
N VAL A 16 20.66 2.05 14.30
CA VAL A 16 19.86 1.83 15.50
C VAL A 16 18.41 2.19 15.18
N ALA A 17 17.60 1.16 14.94
CA ALA A 17 16.16 1.28 15.07
C ALA A 17 15.94 1.74 16.51
N THR A 18 15.54 2.99 16.67
CA THR A 18 14.97 3.47 17.92
C THR A 18 13.66 2.73 18.06
N GLY A 19 13.74 1.48 18.51
CA GLY A 19 12.66 0.75 19.14
C GLY A 19 12.36 1.49 20.42
N GLY A 20 11.71 2.64 20.31
CA GLY A 20 11.03 3.25 21.43
C GLY A 20 10.06 2.20 21.92
N ALA A 21 10.44 1.51 22.99
CA ALA A 21 9.62 0.51 23.64
C ALA A 21 8.21 1.10 23.75
N THR A 22 7.25 0.46 23.10
CA THR A 22 5.87 0.90 23.12
C THR A 22 5.40 0.79 24.57
N VAL A 23 5.44 1.91 25.29
CA VAL A 23 5.08 1.95 26.71
C VAL A 23 3.61 1.52 26.79
N PRO A 24 3.28 0.43 27.52
CA PRO A 24 1.90 0.00 27.67
C PRO A 24 1.06 1.18 28.19
N GLY A 25 -0.01 1.54 27.47
CA GLY A 25 -0.87 2.67 27.82
C GLY A 25 -0.62 3.98 27.05
N ARG A 26 0.42 4.08 26.22
CA ARG A 26 0.59 5.21 25.28
C ARG A 26 -0.12 4.90 23.95
N ILE A 27 -1.06 5.77 23.57
CA ILE A 27 -1.75 5.68 22.27
C ILE A 27 -1.33 6.90 21.45
N ASP A 28 -0.47 6.70 20.46
CA ASP A 28 -0.20 7.72 19.45
C ASP A 28 -1.39 7.76 18.47
N VAL A 29 -2.40 8.57 18.82
CA VAL A 29 -3.69 8.67 18.12
C VAL A 29 -3.49 9.02 16.65
N LYS A 30 -2.53 9.90 16.34
CA LYS A 30 -2.20 10.32 14.98
C LYS A 30 -1.83 9.14 14.08
N GLU A 31 -0.94 8.27 14.54
CA GLU A 31 -0.52 7.07 13.81
C GLU A 31 -1.68 6.09 13.63
N ARG A 32 -2.47 5.86 14.69
CA ARG A 32 -3.62 4.95 14.65
C ARG A 32 -4.70 5.43 13.69
N VAL A 33 -4.95 6.74 13.62
CA VAL A 33 -5.91 7.35 12.69
C VAL A 33 -5.42 7.19 11.26
N TYR A 34 -4.16 7.51 10.97
CA TYR A 34 -3.62 7.34 9.62
C TYR A 34 -3.66 5.89 9.15
N ARG A 35 -3.29 4.94 10.02
CA ARG A 35 -3.40 3.51 9.70
C ARG A 35 -4.85 3.11 9.41
N THR A 36 -5.78 3.47 10.29
CA THR A 36 -7.20 3.08 10.19
C THR A 36 -7.88 3.67 8.96
N VAL A 37 -7.65 4.96 8.68
CA VAL A 37 -8.22 5.65 7.52
C VAL A 37 -7.63 5.08 6.23
N THR A 38 -6.32 4.85 6.19
CA THR A 38 -5.65 4.28 5.01
C THR A 38 -6.12 2.86 4.74
N GLU A 39 -6.27 2.04 5.76
CA GLU A 39 -6.81 0.68 5.66
C GLU A 39 -8.24 0.67 5.10
N GLN A 40 -9.12 1.52 5.64
CA GLN A 40 -10.50 1.66 5.14
C GLN A 40 -10.57 2.18 3.71
N ALA A 41 -9.80 3.23 3.40
CA ALA A 41 -9.76 3.81 2.06
C ALA A 41 -9.24 2.78 1.04
N SER A 42 -8.21 2.02 1.40
CA SER A 42 -7.63 1.00 0.54
C SER A 42 -8.59 -0.16 0.30
N ALA A 43 -9.21 -0.69 1.36
CA ALA A 43 -10.20 -1.76 1.25
C ALA A 43 -11.40 -1.36 0.37
N THR A 44 -11.89 -0.13 0.54
CA THR A 44 -13.00 0.41 -0.26
C THR A 44 -12.62 0.56 -1.74
N LEU A 45 -11.43 1.06 -2.02
CA LEU A 45 -10.97 1.32 -3.39
C LEU A 45 -10.62 0.03 -4.13
N ILE A 46 -9.97 -0.91 -3.45
CA ILE A 46 -9.62 -2.22 -4.01
C ILE A 46 -10.87 -3.12 -4.10
N GLY A 47 -11.88 -2.91 -3.25
CA GLY A 47 -13.11 -3.70 -3.25
C GLY A 47 -12.98 -5.03 -2.50
N VAL A 48 -12.13 -5.08 -1.47
CA VAL A 48 -11.88 -6.27 -0.64
C VAL A 48 -12.30 -6.01 0.81
N PRO A 49 -12.60 -7.05 1.61
CA PRO A 49 -12.89 -6.88 3.03
C PRO A 49 -11.74 -6.17 3.76
N ARG A 50 -12.08 -5.27 4.69
CA ARG A 50 -11.07 -4.54 5.50
C ARG A 50 -10.07 -5.48 6.17
N GLY A 51 -10.55 -6.61 6.71
CA GLY A 51 -9.71 -7.59 7.40
C GLY A 51 -8.62 -8.23 6.52
N ASP A 52 -8.77 -8.16 5.20
CA ASP A 52 -7.82 -8.71 4.24
C ASP A 52 -6.76 -7.69 3.79
N VAL A 53 -6.90 -6.43 4.24
CA VAL A 53 -5.95 -5.34 3.95
C VAL A 53 -5.10 -5.06 5.17
N LYS A 54 -3.78 -5.27 5.04
CA LYS A 54 -2.81 -4.86 6.06
C LYS A 54 -2.12 -3.58 5.61
N VAL A 55 -2.12 -2.57 6.49
CA VAL A 55 -1.51 -1.27 6.23
C VAL A 55 -0.50 -0.92 7.30
N ASP A 56 0.67 -0.48 6.85
CA ASP A 56 1.69 0.16 7.66
C ASP A 56 1.96 1.56 7.13
N VAL A 57 2.00 2.55 8.02
CA VAL A 57 2.20 3.96 7.69
C VAL A 57 3.40 4.47 8.47
N ALA A 58 4.39 5.00 7.75
CA ALA A 58 5.61 5.55 8.34
C ALA A 58 5.82 6.99 7.86
N GLU A 59 6.39 7.83 8.72
CA GLU A 59 6.85 9.15 8.28
C GLU A 59 8.07 9.02 7.37
N HIS A 60 8.14 9.86 6.33
CA HIS A 60 9.25 9.91 5.39
C HIS A 60 9.68 11.36 5.18
N PRO A 61 10.97 11.66 4.92
CA PRO A 61 11.36 13.02 4.53
C PRO A 61 10.52 13.48 3.34
N GLY A 62 9.84 14.63 3.49
CA GLY A 62 8.96 15.18 2.46
C GLY A 62 7.54 14.61 2.41
N GLY A 63 7.13 13.72 3.34
CA GLY A 63 5.73 13.26 3.39
C GLY A 63 5.49 11.99 4.19
N ILE A 64 4.65 11.11 3.66
CA ILE A 64 4.27 9.83 4.28
C ILE A 64 4.61 8.68 3.33
N ALA A 65 5.18 7.61 3.88
CA ALA A 65 5.32 6.34 3.18
C ALA A 65 4.24 5.36 3.66
N VAL A 66 3.58 4.70 2.71
CA VAL A 66 2.49 3.75 2.98
C VAL A 66 2.86 2.39 2.38
N ARG A 67 2.68 1.32 3.17
CA ARG A 67 2.78 -0.06 2.71
C ARG A 67 1.43 -0.73 2.85
N ILE A 68 0.93 -1.30 1.76
CA ILE A 68 -0.39 -1.95 1.70
C ILE A 68 -0.17 -3.37 1.22
N ALA A 69 -0.65 -4.35 2.00
CA ALA A 69 -0.70 -5.73 1.59
C ALA A 69 -2.18 -6.13 1.46
N SER A 70 -2.61 -6.54 0.28
CA SER A 70 -4.01 -6.84 -0.04
C SER A 70 -4.10 -7.93 -1.09
N PRO A 71 -5.13 -8.79 -1.07
CA PRO A 71 -5.46 -9.59 -2.22
C PRO A 71 -5.96 -8.69 -3.37
N LEU A 72 -5.77 -9.15 -4.60
CA LEU A 72 -6.33 -8.50 -5.78
C LEU A 72 -7.67 -9.16 -6.15
N PRO A 73 -8.74 -8.38 -6.40
CA PRO A 73 -9.98 -8.95 -6.90
C PRO A 73 -9.80 -9.41 -8.34
N ILE A 74 -10.03 -10.70 -8.58
CA ILE A 74 -10.06 -11.27 -9.92
C ILE A 74 -11.51 -11.66 -10.22
N PRO A 75 -12.05 -11.34 -11.40
CA PRO A 75 -13.38 -11.80 -11.78
C PRO A 75 -13.46 -13.32 -11.79
N ASP A 76 -14.68 -13.83 -11.62
CA ASP A 76 -14.93 -15.27 -11.67
C ASP A 76 -14.57 -15.84 -13.04
N LEU A 77 -13.91 -17.00 -13.06
CA LEU A 77 -13.46 -17.65 -14.29
C LEU A 77 -14.62 -18.23 -15.10
N ASP A 78 -15.78 -18.40 -14.47
CA ASP A 78 -17.03 -18.83 -15.14
C ASP A 78 -17.71 -17.67 -15.90
N ASP A 79 -17.33 -16.40 -15.64
CA ASP A 79 -17.87 -15.22 -16.33
C ASP A 79 -16.97 -14.85 -17.52
N THR A 80 -17.16 -15.55 -18.64
CA THR A 80 -16.38 -15.35 -19.88
C THR A 80 -16.49 -13.92 -20.43
N ALA A 81 -17.61 -13.22 -20.17
CA ALA A 81 -17.78 -11.83 -20.58
C ALA A 81 -16.93 -10.87 -19.73
N ALA A 82 -16.79 -11.14 -18.43
CA ALA A 82 -15.89 -10.40 -17.56
C ALA A 82 -14.42 -10.66 -17.93
N ILE A 83 -14.07 -11.90 -18.28
CA ILE A 83 -12.70 -12.27 -18.69
C ILE A 83 -12.26 -11.54 -19.97
N ALA A 84 -13.15 -11.42 -20.96
CA ALA A 84 -12.84 -10.79 -22.24
C ALA A 84 -12.52 -9.28 -22.13
N GLN A 85 -12.92 -8.64 -21.03
CA GLN A 85 -12.70 -7.22 -20.76
C GLN A 85 -11.59 -6.98 -19.73
N ILE A 86 -10.83 -8.02 -19.35
CA ILE A 86 -9.80 -7.92 -18.32
C ILE A 86 -8.65 -7.03 -18.78
N MET A 87 -8.38 -6.01 -17.96
CA MET A 87 -7.12 -5.30 -17.98
C MET A 87 -6.01 -6.20 -17.41
N PRO A 88 -4.80 -6.21 -17.99
CA PRO A 88 -3.69 -6.99 -17.45
C PRO A 88 -3.45 -6.69 -15.96
N VAL A 89 -3.09 -7.72 -15.20
CA VAL A 89 -2.93 -7.63 -13.73
C VAL A 89 -1.95 -6.53 -13.31
N LEU A 90 -0.87 -6.34 -14.07
CA LEU A 90 0.12 -5.29 -13.80
C LEU A 90 -0.44 -3.88 -14.04
N ASP A 91 -1.24 -3.71 -15.10
CA ASP A 91 -1.89 -2.44 -15.40
C ASP A 91 -2.97 -2.12 -14.34
N GLN A 92 -3.70 -3.15 -13.88
CA GLN A 92 -4.63 -3.05 -12.75
C GLN A 92 -3.94 -2.65 -11.45
N ALA A 93 -2.81 -3.28 -11.13
CA ALA A 93 -2.03 -2.94 -9.94
C ALA A 93 -1.49 -1.50 -10.01
N ARG A 94 -1.03 -1.07 -11.19
CA ARG A 94 -0.53 0.29 -11.42
C ARG A 94 -1.64 1.33 -11.29
N GLN A 95 -2.80 1.10 -11.89
CA GLN A 95 -3.95 1.99 -11.77
C GLN A 95 -4.41 2.09 -10.31
N LEU A 96 -4.49 0.97 -9.60
CA LEU A 96 -4.80 0.95 -8.16
C LEU A 96 -3.78 1.75 -7.36
N GLN A 97 -2.49 1.61 -7.64
CA GLN A 97 -1.43 2.35 -6.97
C GLN A 97 -1.59 3.87 -7.17
N GLU A 98 -1.83 4.33 -8.39
CA GLU A 98 -2.02 5.75 -8.72
C GLU A 98 -3.29 6.31 -8.04
N GLN A 99 -4.39 5.56 -8.08
CA GLN A 99 -5.64 5.94 -7.42
C GLN A 99 -5.51 5.99 -5.89
N LEU A 100 -4.81 5.03 -5.29
CA LEU A 100 -4.51 5.03 -3.85
C LEU A 100 -3.65 6.23 -3.49
N GLN A 101 -2.65 6.58 -4.30
CA GLN A 101 -1.82 7.76 -4.05
C GLN A 101 -2.66 9.03 -4.01
N GLN A 102 -3.45 9.28 -5.04
CA GLN A 102 -4.30 10.47 -5.12
C GLN A 102 -5.30 10.54 -3.97
N ARG A 103 -5.96 9.40 -3.68
CA ARG A 103 -6.98 9.34 -2.65
C ARG A 103 -6.40 9.53 -1.26
N LEU A 104 -5.27 8.89 -0.96
CA LEU A 104 -4.62 8.99 0.35
C LEU A 104 -4.00 10.37 0.57
N THR A 105 -3.37 10.98 -0.45
CA THR A 105 -2.88 12.36 -0.33
C THR A 105 -4.02 13.32 0.01
N THR A 106 -5.18 13.17 -0.65
CA THR A 106 -6.37 13.99 -0.39
C THR A 106 -6.92 13.76 1.01
N LEU A 107 -7.03 12.50 1.46
CA LEU A 107 -7.63 12.15 2.75
C LEU A 107 -6.72 12.47 3.95
N LEU A 108 -5.41 12.28 3.79
CA LEU A 108 -4.44 12.49 4.86
C LEU A 108 -4.00 13.95 4.97
N GLY A 109 -4.27 14.77 3.94
CA GLY A 109 -3.84 16.17 3.88
C GLY A 109 -2.31 16.33 3.86
N ARG A 110 -1.60 15.27 3.47
CA ARG A 110 -0.14 15.21 3.38
C ARG A 110 0.24 14.43 2.13
N ASP A 111 1.35 14.82 1.52
CA ASP A 111 1.86 14.12 0.35
C ASP A 111 2.30 12.70 0.69
N VAL A 112 1.72 11.74 -0.02
CA VAL A 112 2.17 10.35 0.00
C VAL A 112 3.30 10.21 -1.02
N THR A 113 4.53 10.19 -0.53
CA THR A 113 5.75 10.18 -1.35
C THR A 113 6.13 8.78 -1.81
N ARG A 114 5.69 7.75 -1.09
CA ARG A 114 5.98 6.35 -1.43
C ARG A 114 4.82 5.44 -1.09
N ILE A 115 4.36 4.68 -2.07
CA ILE A 115 3.41 3.57 -1.87
C ILE A 115 4.08 2.28 -2.32
N ASN A 116 4.12 1.30 -1.42
CA ASN A 116 4.45 -0.07 -1.78
C ASN A 116 3.17 -0.91 -1.65
N LEU A 117 2.66 -1.40 -2.78
CA LEU A 117 1.54 -2.33 -2.84
C LEU A 117 2.08 -3.76 -2.98
N THR A 118 1.72 -4.63 -2.05
CA THR A 118 2.05 -6.06 -2.07
C THR A 118 0.76 -6.85 -2.29
N ILE A 119 0.70 -7.57 -3.41
CA ILE A 119 -0.42 -8.46 -3.70
C ILE A 119 -0.19 -9.78 -2.96
N THR A 120 -1.02 -10.08 -1.97
CA THR A 120 -0.87 -11.27 -1.11
C THR A 120 -1.59 -12.50 -1.67
N GLY A 121 -2.50 -12.30 -2.62
CA GLY A 121 -3.28 -13.36 -3.22
C GLY A 121 -4.34 -12.83 -4.18
N ALA A 122 -5.24 -13.71 -4.60
CA ALA A 122 -6.41 -13.39 -5.41
C ALA A 122 -7.68 -13.65 -4.61
N THR A 123 -8.70 -12.81 -4.80
CA THR A 123 -10.03 -13.03 -4.22
C THR A 123 -11.10 -12.85 -5.29
N THR A 124 -12.12 -13.69 -5.27
CA THR A 124 -13.27 -13.54 -6.17
C THR A 124 -14.31 -12.68 -5.47
N PRO A 125 -14.67 -11.51 -6.02
CA PRO A 125 -15.64 -10.64 -5.38
C PRO A 125 -17.02 -11.32 -5.32
N VAL A 126 -17.52 -11.54 -4.10
CA VAL A 126 -18.86 -12.11 -3.89
C VAL A 126 -19.90 -11.06 -4.25
N ARG A 127 -20.47 -11.12 -5.46
CA ARG A 127 -21.60 -10.26 -5.85
C ARG A 127 -22.85 -10.67 -5.08
N ARG A 128 -23.18 -9.94 -4.01
CA ARG A 128 -24.45 -10.09 -3.30
C ARG A 128 -25.58 -9.59 -4.21
N ARG A 129 -26.41 -10.49 -4.72
CA ARG A 129 -27.65 -10.13 -5.42
C ARG A 129 -28.55 -9.39 -4.44
N VAL A 130 -28.90 -8.15 -4.76
CA VAL A 130 -30.03 -7.45 -4.14
C VAL A 130 -31.30 -7.99 -4.81
N GLN A 131 -32.18 -8.60 -4.02
CA GLN A 131 -33.56 -8.91 -4.40
C GLN A 131 -34.49 -7.92 -3.71
#